data_AF-A0ABD0Q5Y0-F1
#
_entry.id   AF-A0ABD0Q5Y0-F1
#
_cell.length_a   1.000
_cell.length_b   1.000
_cell.length_c   1.000
_cell.angle_alpha   90.00
_cell.angle_beta   90.00
_cell.angle_gamma   90.00
#
_symmetry.space_group_name_H-M   'P 1'
#
loop_
_entity.id
_entity.type
_entity.pdbx_description
1 polymer ?
#
loop_
_entity_poly.entity_id
_entity_poly.type
_entity_poly.pdbx_seq_one_letter_code
_entity_poly.pdbx_strand_id
1 'polypeptide(L)' 'RGTKLQEQIVIGTPGTVLDWCQKLKFIDPKKIKVFVLDEADVMIATQGHQDQSIRIQ' A
#
# COMPACT_ATOMS: atom_id res chain seq x y z
N ARG A 1 -20.85 -0.85 2.60
CA ARG A 1 -20.38 -0.06 1.43
C ARG A 1 -20.17 1.37 1.91
N GLY A 2 -18.95 1.92 1.82
CA GLY A 2 -18.68 3.35 2.11
C GLY A 2 -17.98 3.67 3.44
N THR A 3 -17.56 2.68 4.22
CA THR A 3 -16.78 2.92 5.45
C THR A 3 -15.38 3.37 5.08
N LYS A 4 -15.04 4.63 5.39
CA LYS A 4 -13.65 5.12 5.35
C LYS A 4 -12.89 4.53 6.53
N LEU A 5 -11.70 4.01 6.26
CA LEU A 5 -10.77 3.56 7.30
C LEU A 5 -10.57 4.69 8.31
N GLN A 6 -10.69 4.37 9.60
CA GLN A 6 -10.46 5.33 10.70
C GLN A 6 -9.08 5.14 11.32
N GLU A 7 -8.46 3.99 11.05
CA GLU A 7 -7.18 3.56 11.55
C GLU A 7 -6.06 4.42 10.95
N GLN A 8 -5.11 4.79 11.80
CA GLN A 8 -4.00 5.69 11.46
C GLN A 8 -2.79 4.94 10.88
N ILE A 9 -2.71 3.62 11.10
CA ILE A 9 -1.63 2.74 10.65
C ILE A 9 -2.23 1.55 9.91
N VAL A 10 -1.69 1.24 8.73
CA VAL A 10 -2.08 0.10 7.91
C VAL A 10 -0.83 -0.72 7.61
N ILE A 11 -0.92 -2.03 7.78
CA ILE A 11 0.12 -3.00 7.44
C ILE A 11 -0.51 -4.01 6.49
N GLY A 12 0.18 -4.34 5.40
CA GLY A 12 -0.32 -5.30 4.42
C GLY A 12 0.67 -5.55 3.29
N THR A 13 0.33 -6.48 2.40
CA THR A 13 1.13 -6.78 1.22
C THR A 13 0.93 -5.72 0.13
N PRO A 14 1.94 -5.48 -0.74
CA PRO A 14 1.89 -4.40 -1.73
C PRO A 14 0.64 -4.45 -2.62
N GLY A 15 0.26 -5.63 -3.12
CA GLY A 15 -0.91 -5.79 -3.99
C GLY A 15 -2.23 -5.39 -3.31
N THR A 16 -2.43 -5.77 -2.05
CA THR A 16 -3.65 -5.42 -1.30
C THR A 16 -3.70 -3.94 -0.97
N VAL A 17 -2.59 -3.36 -0.53
CA VAL A 17 -2.50 -1.91 -0.22
C VAL A 17 -2.71 -1.07 -1.47
N LEU A 18 -2.13 -1.48 -2.61
CA LEU A 18 -2.34 -0.82 -3.89
C LEU A 18 -3.83 -0.83 -4.29
N ASP A 19 -4.51 -1.96 -4.13
CA ASP A 19 -5.95 -2.07 -4.42
C ASP A 19 -6.78 -1.18 -3.48
N TRP A 20 -6.39 -1.04 -2.21
CA TRP A 20 -7.05 -0.15 -1.25
C TRP A 20 -6.88 1.33 -1.62
N CYS A 21 -5.72 1.71 -2.14
CA CYS A 21 -5.45 3.08 -2.61
C CYS A 21 -6.12 3.38 -3.95
N GLN A 22 -6.06 2.46 -4.91
CA GLN A 22 -6.43 2.73 -6.31
C GLN A 22 -7.85 2.28 -6.67
N LYS A 23 -8.24 1.06 -6.33
CA LYS A 23 -9.52 0.46 -6.75
C LYS A 23 -10.64 0.74 -5.75
N LEU A 24 -10.38 0.47 -4.46
CA LEU A 24 -11.39 0.52 -3.41
C LEU A 24 -11.50 1.90 -2.75
N LYS A 25 -10.48 2.75 -2.93
CA LYS A 25 -10.41 4.12 -2.39
C LYS A 25 -10.63 4.17 -0.87
N PHE A 26 -10.14 3.15 -0.15
CA PHE A 26 -10.17 3.10 1.30
C PHE A 26 -9.12 4.01 1.93
N ILE A 27 -7.97 4.15 1.26
CA ILE A 27 -6.85 4.99 1.68
C ILE A 27 -6.62 6.05 0.61
N ASP A 28 -6.45 7.30 1.06
CA ASP A 28 -5.96 8.39 0.22
C ASP A 28 -4.44 8.46 0.35
N PRO A 29 -3.65 8.02 -0.65
CA PRO A 29 -2.20 7.96 -0.56
C PRO A 29 -1.58 9.35 -0.35
N LYS A 30 -2.25 10.43 -0.79
CA LYS A 30 -1.78 11.81 -0.57
C LYS A 30 -1.74 12.23 0.90
N LYS A 31 -2.38 11.47 1.80
CA LYS A 31 -2.39 11.71 3.24
C LYS A 31 -1.37 10.87 4.02
N ILE A 32 -0.66 9.97 3.34
CA ILE A 32 0.38 9.14 3.96
C ILE A 32 1.59 10.02 4.27
N LYS A 33 1.99 10.05 5.54
CA LYS A 33 3.18 10.81 5.99
C LYS A 33 4.44 9.98 6.03
N VAL A 34 4.29 8.66 6.17
CA VAL A 34 5.38 7.70 6.32
C VAL A 34 5.00 6.44 5.53
N PHE A 35 5.90 6.00 4.66
CA PHE A 35 5.77 4.75 3.90
C PHE A 35 7.01 3.90 4.18
N VAL A 36 6.79 2.68 4.66
CA VAL A 36 7.87 1.74 5.02
C VAL A 36 7.74 0.51 4.14
N LEU A 37 8.88 0.07 3.62
CA LEU A 37 9.04 -1.21 2.93
C LEU A 37 9.94 -2.08 3.81
N ASP A 38 9.37 -3.11 4.40
CA ASP A 38 10.11 -4.09 5.19
C ASP A 38 10.70 -5.18 4.27
N GLU A 39 11.86 -5.74 4.64
CA GLU A 39 12.58 -6.79 3.87
C GLU A 39 12.64 -6.47 2.36
N ALA A 40 13.12 -5.26 2.02
CA ALA A 40 13.00 -4.70 0.67
C ALA A 40 13.71 -5.53 -0.42
N ASP A 41 14.77 -6.25 -0.07
CA ASP A 41 15.49 -7.19 -0.94
C ASP A 41 14.61 -8.39 -1.32
N VAL A 42 13.90 -8.99 -0.35
CA VAL A 42 12.92 -10.05 -0.58
C VAL A 42 11.73 -9.53 -1.40
N MET A 43 11.31 -8.30 -1.12
CA MET A 43 10.19 -7.68 -1.82
C MET A 43 10.53 -7.36 -3.30
N ILE A 44 11.78 -6.97 -3.61
CA ILE A 44 12.24 -6.77 -4.99
C ILE A 44 12.38 -8.10 -5.74
N ALA A 45 12.83 -9.15 -5.06
CA ALA A 45 12.97 -10.49 -5.65
C ALA A 45 11.61 -11.14 -6.00
N THR A 46 10.53 -10.70 -5.35
CA THR A 46 9.19 -11.23 -5.57
C THR A 46 8.53 -10.55 -6.79
N GLN A 47 8.19 -11.36 -7.80
CA GLN A 47 7.66 -10.85 -9.07
C GLN A 47 6.45 -9.92 -8.88
N GLY A 48 6.55 -8.69 -9.39
CA GLY A 48 5.49 -7.69 -9.36
C GLY A 48 5.36 -6.89 -8.07
N HIS A 49 6.00 -7.28 -6.96
CA HIS A 49 5.95 -6.51 -5.71
C HIS A 49 6.73 -5.20 -5.79
N GLN A 50 7.84 -5.16 -6.54
CA GLN A 50 8.58 -3.93 -6.81
C GLN A 50 7.69 -2.87 -7.48
N ASP A 51 7.06 -3.21 -8.62
CA ASP A 51 6.20 -2.30 -9.37
C ASP A 51 4.98 -1.84 -8.55
N GLN A 52 4.38 -2.76 -7.78
CA GLN A 52 3.25 -2.43 -6.91
C GLN A 52 3.66 -1.44 -5.81
N SER A 53 4.83 -1.64 -5.21
CA SER A 53 5.34 -0.79 -4.13
C SER A 53 5.66 0.63 -4.62
N ILE A 54 6.26 0.76 -5.80
CA ILE A 54 6.56 2.07 -6.40
C ILE A 54 5.28 2.86 -6.70
N ARG A 55 4.17 2.18 -7.03
CA ARG A 55 2.88 2.82 -7.38
C ARG A 55 2.06 3.28 -6.18
N ILE A 56 2.49 2.98 -4.94
CA ILE A 56 1.78 3.38 -3.72
C ILE A 56 2.11 4.83 -3.31
N GLN A 57 3.31 5.32 -3.67
CA GLN A 57 3.74 6.71 -3.44
C GLN A 57 2.81 7.73 -4.10
#